data_AF-A0A1V6D372-F1
#
_entry.id   AF-A0A1V6D372-F1
#
_cell.length_a   1.000
_cell.length_b   1.000
_cell.length_c   1.000
_cell.angle_alpha   90.00
_cell.angle_beta   90.00
_cell.angle_gamma   90.00
#
_symmetry.space_group_name_H-M   'P 1'
#
loop_
_entity.id
_entity.type
_entity.pdbx_description
1 polymer ?
#
loop_
_entity_poly.entity_id
_entity_poly.type
_entity_poly.pdbx_seq_one_letter_code
_entity_poly.pdbx_strand_id
1 'polypeptide(L)'
;MTHRSWICLGAALLAAGLLVISTAQGGIVYTSTNGQFVMEGEWYSSRADTAYPDSWLVVPDENGGAGTLNLARGGKFVQSLPDQVGTGGGPMVAPSIQYSVAVTDPGTYRLYLRWGNNTNIGGGGNSDSMFVDLVEIKDGTGTGQADWYEMTHNSNTFRWDGGGQAEINSAGAADNPMTWNIATPGVYNIRVSQREDGSAVDALVLQKASLPAPTGLGPVTSLLAAPDGRIGQEFALTPDADSYVRLGIPNENYGTDSDLPVKNSDTSGTTRKGYIRFDLSGASDEVIDAQLDLQVIVNNNGTGDDTPQTYTVNVFGLRDDAAGNNWIEGNGGTDNDPAGELDWNNAPANLGGNAIDTDLAPLLGQFVVPAINPQTSGQTVLVSFGNLQSVTPNAFIDFLKADTDGLVTFIFTREPGGNNLVFASEEHDTAMAPTLRLATVPEPATMALLGLATCGLGGYLRKRRHA
;
A
#
# COMPACT_ATOMS: atom_id res chain seq x y z
N MET A 1 -55.43 -23.54 45.16
CA MET A 1 -54.37 -24.46 44.69
C MET A 1 -53.60 -23.73 43.61
N THR A 2 -52.32 -23.50 43.88
CA THR A 2 -51.40 -22.64 43.15
C THR A 2 -50.95 -23.26 41.83
N HIS A 3 -51.22 -22.60 40.71
CA HIS A 3 -50.54 -22.87 39.44
C HIS A 3 -49.38 -21.88 39.26
N ARG A 4 -48.16 -22.43 39.18
CA ARG A 4 -46.94 -21.72 38.78
C ARG A 4 -46.85 -21.74 37.25
N SER A 5 -46.83 -20.58 36.63
CA SER A 5 -46.49 -20.42 35.21
C SER A 5 -45.08 -19.86 35.10
N TRP A 6 -44.22 -20.59 34.38
CA TRP A 6 -42.85 -20.22 34.07
C TRP A 6 -42.84 -19.13 32.99
N ILE A 7 -42.14 -18.03 33.27
CA ILE A 7 -41.85 -16.98 32.28
C ILE A 7 -40.51 -17.36 31.63
N CYS A 8 -40.54 -17.72 30.35
CA CYS A 8 -39.35 -17.80 29.50
C CYS A 8 -39.00 -16.37 29.06
N LEU A 9 -37.88 -15.83 29.55
CA LEU A 9 -37.23 -14.66 28.96
C LEU A 9 -36.50 -15.13 27.68
N GLY A 10 -37.02 -14.76 26.51
CA GLY A 10 -36.28 -14.83 25.26
C GLY A 10 -35.38 -13.60 25.14
N ALA A 11 -34.07 -13.80 25.20
CA ALA A 11 -33.10 -12.77 24.87
C ALA A 11 -33.06 -12.60 23.34
N ALA A 12 -33.53 -11.46 22.85
CA ALA A 12 -33.29 -11.05 21.47
C ALA A 12 -31.85 -10.55 21.36
N LEU A 13 -31.00 -11.32 20.66
CA LEU A 13 -29.69 -10.87 20.22
C LEU A 13 -29.91 -9.79 19.15
N LEU A 14 -29.70 -8.52 19.51
CA LEU A 14 -29.49 -7.47 18.52
C LEU A 14 -28.08 -7.65 17.94
N ALA A 15 -27.98 -8.23 16.76
CA ALA A 15 -26.76 -8.16 15.95
C ALA A 15 -26.64 -6.73 15.43
N ALA A 16 -25.97 -5.87 16.19
CA ALA A 16 -25.47 -4.60 15.67
C ALA A 16 -24.33 -4.97 14.69
N GLY A 17 -24.65 -4.97 13.40
CA GLY A 17 -23.64 -5.03 12.35
C GLY A 17 -22.69 -3.86 12.54
N LEU A 18 -21.44 -4.17 12.85
CA LEU A 18 -20.35 -3.21 12.90
C LEU A 18 -20.15 -2.72 11.47
N LEU A 19 -20.72 -1.56 11.16
CA LEU A 19 -20.47 -0.86 9.90
C LEU A 19 -19.00 -0.41 9.96
N VAL A 20 -18.13 -1.14 9.28
CA VAL A 20 -16.75 -0.71 9.05
C VAL A 20 -16.85 0.49 8.11
N ILE A 21 -16.91 1.69 8.68
CA ILE A 21 -16.73 2.92 7.94
C ILE A 21 -15.21 2.99 7.72
N SER A 22 -14.75 2.52 6.56
CA SER A 22 -13.48 2.95 6.01
C SER A 22 -13.54 4.47 5.89
N THR A 23 -12.94 5.13 6.86
CA THR A 23 -12.75 6.57 6.82
C THR A 23 -11.82 6.86 5.66
N ALA A 24 -12.17 7.84 4.82
CA ALA A 24 -11.21 8.49 3.93
C ALA A 24 -9.85 8.62 4.63
N GLN A 25 -8.74 8.35 3.93
CA GLN A 25 -7.39 8.58 4.46
C GLN A 25 -7.13 10.10 4.51
N GLY A 26 -7.85 10.79 5.39
CA GLY A 26 -7.93 12.23 5.46
C GLY A 26 -6.55 12.87 5.56
N GLY A 27 -6.27 13.79 4.64
CA GLY A 27 -5.10 14.67 4.74
C GLY A 27 -3.81 14.18 4.10
N ILE A 28 -3.83 13.13 3.26
CA ILE A 28 -2.68 12.79 2.41
C ILE A 28 -2.32 13.96 1.49
N VAL A 29 -1.05 14.33 1.39
CA VAL A 29 -0.56 15.32 0.42
C VAL A 29 0.62 14.77 -0.38
N TYR A 30 0.48 14.51 -1.66
CA TYR A 30 1.56 13.95 -2.48
C TYR A 30 2.64 14.99 -2.81
N THR A 31 3.90 14.59 -2.79
CA THR A 31 5.03 15.45 -3.16
C THR A 31 5.63 15.05 -4.51
N SER A 32 6.34 15.99 -5.16
CA SER A 32 6.88 15.72 -6.50
C SER A 32 8.24 15.04 -6.46
N THR A 33 8.40 14.05 -7.32
CA THR A 33 9.70 13.48 -7.68
C THR A 33 9.94 13.77 -9.15
N ASN A 34 11.02 14.49 -9.49
CA ASN A 34 11.35 14.87 -10.88
C ASN A 34 10.21 15.57 -11.64
N GLY A 35 9.40 16.38 -10.95
CA GLY A 35 8.27 17.10 -11.56
C GLY A 35 7.03 16.24 -11.81
N GLN A 36 6.94 15.06 -11.20
CA GLN A 36 5.82 14.13 -11.24
C GLN A 36 5.21 13.95 -9.86
N PHE A 37 3.88 13.97 -9.80
CA PHE A 37 3.06 13.50 -8.68
C PHE A 37 2.33 12.26 -9.13
N VAL A 38 2.46 11.15 -8.41
CA VAL A 38 1.81 9.88 -8.74
C VAL A 38 0.94 9.46 -7.56
N MET A 39 -0.32 9.16 -7.83
CA MET A 39 -1.34 8.86 -6.82
C MET A 39 -2.02 7.53 -7.15
N GLU A 40 -2.26 6.68 -6.15
CA GLU A 40 -3.12 5.51 -6.28
C GLU A 40 -4.59 5.94 -6.11
N GLY A 41 -5.52 5.33 -6.85
CA GLY A 41 -6.92 5.72 -6.87
C GLY A 41 -7.61 5.56 -5.51
N GLU A 42 -7.20 4.56 -4.73
CA GLU A 42 -7.74 4.30 -3.39
C GLU A 42 -7.15 5.22 -2.30
N TRP A 43 -6.11 6.00 -2.61
CA TRP A 43 -5.42 6.88 -1.64
C TRP A 43 -5.79 8.35 -1.84
N TYR A 44 -7.09 8.63 -1.81
CA TYR A 44 -7.60 10.00 -1.89
C TYR A 44 -7.51 10.72 -0.52
N SER A 45 -7.18 12.01 -0.57
CA SER A 45 -7.04 12.90 0.59
C SER A 45 -8.37 13.27 1.24
N SER A 46 -9.46 13.28 0.46
CA SER A 46 -10.81 13.49 0.98
C SER A 46 -11.87 12.96 -0.01
N ARG A 47 -13.05 12.63 0.53
CA ARG A 47 -14.25 12.26 -0.22
C ARG A 47 -15.40 13.16 0.21
N ALA A 48 -16.21 13.57 -0.75
CA ALA A 48 -17.49 14.24 -0.51
C ALA A 48 -18.60 13.42 -1.17
N ASP A 49 -19.56 12.99 -0.36
CA ASP A 49 -20.68 12.16 -0.79
C ASP A 49 -21.94 13.01 -1.01
N THR A 50 -22.91 12.49 -1.76
CA THR A 50 -24.24 13.13 -1.86
C THR A 50 -25.19 12.61 -0.78
N ALA A 51 -26.33 13.28 -0.62
CA ALA A 51 -27.43 12.75 0.22
C ALA A 51 -28.13 11.53 -0.41
N TYR A 52 -27.84 11.22 -1.68
CA TYR A 52 -28.29 10.06 -2.44
C TYR A 52 -27.19 8.98 -2.39
N PRO A 53 -27.45 7.70 -2.74
CA PRO A 53 -26.51 6.62 -2.45
C PRO A 53 -25.17 6.70 -3.21
N ASP A 54 -24.98 7.70 -4.05
CA ASP A 54 -23.81 7.86 -4.91
C ASP A 54 -22.59 8.31 -4.11
N SER A 55 -21.54 7.51 -4.20
CA SER A 55 -20.27 7.68 -3.50
C SER A 55 -19.14 7.10 -4.35
N TRP A 56 -17.93 7.61 -4.16
CA TRP A 56 -16.72 6.97 -4.64
C TRP A 56 -16.25 5.95 -3.60
N LEU A 57 -16.25 4.68 -3.96
CA LEU A 57 -15.95 3.57 -3.05
C LEU A 57 -14.72 2.80 -3.52
N VAL A 58 -13.78 2.51 -2.61
CA VAL A 58 -12.64 1.64 -2.88
C VAL A 58 -13.13 0.22 -3.08
N VAL A 59 -12.72 -0.39 -4.18
CA VAL A 59 -13.01 -1.78 -4.55
C VAL A 59 -11.74 -2.60 -4.35
N PRO A 60 -11.79 -3.76 -3.64
CA PRO A 60 -12.97 -4.36 -3.02
C PRO A 60 -13.27 -3.90 -1.59
N ASP A 61 -12.47 -2.99 -1.03
CA ASP A 61 -12.41 -2.74 0.42
C ASP A 61 -13.70 -2.15 1.02
N GLU A 62 -14.34 -1.20 0.34
CA GLU A 62 -15.58 -0.54 0.77
C GLU A 62 -16.82 -1.14 0.06
N ASN A 63 -16.63 -1.68 -1.14
CA ASN A 63 -17.67 -2.30 -1.95
C ASN A 63 -17.08 -3.34 -2.91
N GLY A 64 -17.86 -4.38 -3.25
CA GLY A 64 -17.45 -5.40 -4.23
C GLY A 64 -17.30 -4.89 -5.68
N GLY A 65 -17.68 -3.65 -5.95
CA GLY A 65 -17.62 -3.04 -7.28
C GLY A 65 -18.80 -3.44 -8.17
N ALA A 66 -18.90 -2.76 -9.31
CA ALA A 66 -19.83 -3.09 -10.39
C ALA A 66 -19.07 -3.43 -11.67
N GLY A 67 -19.51 -4.50 -12.34
CA GLY A 67 -18.93 -4.94 -13.61
C GLY A 67 -17.64 -5.72 -13.48
N THR A 68 -16.88 -5.75 -14.57
CA THR A 68 -15.55 -6.36 -14.62
C THR A 68 -14.56 -5.34 -15.13
N LEU A 69 -13.72 -4.85 -14.22
CA LEU A 69 -12.63 -3.92 -14.52
C LEU A 69 -11.31 -4.67 -14.45
N ASN A 70 -10.50 -4.56 -15.50
CA ASN A 70 -9.28 -5.34 -15.67
C ASN A 70 -8.03 -4.48 -15.50
N LEU A 71 -6.97 -5.13 -14.99
CA LEU A 71 -5.62 -4.58 -14.84
C LEU A 71 -5.53 -3.43 -13.81
N ALA A 72 -6.31 -3.45 -12.73
CA ALA A 72 -6.07 -2.52 -11.62
C ALA A 72 -4.65 -2.75 -11.07
N ARG A 73 -3.88 -1.69 -10.94
CA ARG A 73 -2.60 -1.68 -10.25
C ARG A 73 -2.88 -1.98 -8.78
N GLY A 74 -2.09 -2.89 -8.20
CA GLY A 74 -2.30 -3.32 -6.82
C GLY A 74 -3.61 -4.08 -6.54
N GLY A 75 -4.46 -4.29 -7.55
CA GLY A 75 -5.75 -4.97 -7.39
C GLY A 75 -6.84 -4.12 -6.73
N LYS A 76 -6.60 -2.83 -6.51
CA LYS A 76 -7.55 -1.88 -5.92
C LYS A 76 -7.77 -0.70 -6.85
N PHE A 77 -8.94 -0.08 -6.72
CA PHE A 77 -9.31 1.12 -7.44
C PHE A 77 -10.49 1.77 -6.72
N VAL A 78 -10.84 2.99 -7.09
CA VAL A 78 -12.04 3.67 -6.58
C VAL A 78 -13.09 3.76 -7.69
N GLN A 79 -14.34 3.42 -7.38
CA GLN A 79 -15.45 3.41 -8.35
C GLN A 79 -16.62 4.25 -7.85
N SER A 80 -17.22 5.02 -8.75
CA SER A 80 -18.47 5.73 -8.48
C SER A 80 -19.61 4.71 -8.43
N LEU A 81 -20.27 4.56 -7.28
CA LEU A 81 -21.28 3.55 -7.02
C LEU A 81 -22.47 4.14 -6.24
N PRO A 82 -23.68 3.56 -6.35
CA PRO A 82 -24.03 2.39 -7.15
C PRO A 82 -24.03 2.65 -8.67
N ASP A 83 -23.86 1.62 -9.48
CA ASP A 83 -24.00 1.68 -10.96
C ASP A 83 -25.48 1.48 -11.34
N GLN A 84 -26.20 2.57 -11.61
CA GLN A 84 -27.64 2.62 -11.85
C GLN A 84 -28.00 3.45 -13.10
N VAL A 85 -29.18 3.20 -13.66
CA VAL A 85 -29.64 3.94 -14.84
C VAL A 85 -29.98 5.38 -14.47
N GLY A 86 -29.37 6.35 -15.15
CA GLY A 86 -29.81 7.74 -15.15
C GLY A 86 -29.25 8.59 -14.00
N THR A 87 -28.22 8.10 -13.31
CA THR A 87 -27.53 8.84 -12.26
C THR A 87 -26.45 9.72 -12.89
N GLY A 88 -26.80 10.99 -13.12
CA GLY A 88 -25.91 11.99 -13.67
C GLY A 88 -25.37 12.92 -12.60
N GLY A 89 -24.05 13.09 -12.54
CA GLY A 89 -23.38 14.09 -11.73
C GLY A 89 -23.08 15.38 -12.51
N GLY A 90 -22.41 16.32 -11.85
CA GLY A 90 -22.00 17.60 -12.43
C GLY A 90 -20.54 17.90 -12.12
N PRO A 91 -19.88 18.75 -12.94
CA PRO A 91 -18.51 19.15 -12.65
C PRO A 91 -18.50 19.86 -11.30
N MET A 92 -17.52 19.55 -10.46
CA MET A 92 -17.32 20.19 -9.16
C MET A 92 -18.42 19.92 -8.12
N VAL A 93 -19.32 18.96 -8.37
CA VAL A 93 -20.40 18.56 -7.47
C VAL A 93 -20.11 17.17 -6.92
N ALA A 94 -20.57 16.90 -5.69
CA ALA A 94 -20.54 15.56 -5.12
C ALA A 94 -21.39 14.56 -5.97
N PRO A 95 -21.04 13.27 -5.98
CA PRO A 95 -19.94 12.69 -5.24
C PRO A 95 -18.59 12.94 -5.90
N SER A 96 -17.57 13.17 -5.08
CA SER A 96 -16.22 13.47 -5.54
C SER A 96 -15.15 12.96 -4.58
N ILE A 97 -13.96 12.71 -5.12
CA ILE A 97 -12.74 12.44 -4.37
C ILE A 97 -11.68 13.46 -4.72
N GLN A 98 -10.77 13.74 -3.80
CA GLN A 98 -9.70 14.71 -3.99
C GLN A 98 -8.33 14.13 -3.63
N TYR A 99 -7.31 14.53 -4.38
CA TYR A 99 -5.90 14.23 -4.14
C TYR A 99 -5.14 15.54 -3.99
N SER A 100 -4.59 15.78 -2.80
CA SER A 100 -3.80 16.97 -2.52
C SER A 100 -2.36 16.77 -3.00
N VAL A 101 -1.79 17.74 -3.71
CA VAL A 101 -0.40 17.71 -4.19
C VAL A 101 0.35 18.97 -3.73
N ALA A 102 1.56 18.81 -3.20
CA ALA A 102 2.44 19.91 -2.80
C ALA A 102 3.34 20.35 -3.96
N VAL A 103 2.90 21.36 -4.71
CA VAL A 103 3.66 21.93 -5.84
C VAL A 103 4.71 22.90 -5.32
N THR A 104 5.97 22.53 -5.46
CA THR A 104 7.13 23.37 -5.10
C THR A 104 7.72 24.11 -6.30
N ASP A 105 7.54 23.57 -7.51
CA ASP A 105 8.10 24.11 -8.75
C ASP A 105 6.99 24.56 -9.71
N PRO A 106 6.71 25.87 -9.85
CA PRO A 106 5.69 26.40 -10.76
C PRO A 106 5.89 26.01 -12.24
N GLY A 107 4.80 25.94 -12.99
CA GLY A 107 4.85 25.74 -14.45
C GLY A 107 3.59 25.11 -15.00
N THR A 108 3.64 24.70 -16.27
CA THR A 108 2.55 23.96 -16.90
C THR A 108 2.61 22.49 -16.52
N TYR A 109 1.54 22.02 -15.90
CA TYR A 109 1.32 20.62 -15.56
C TYR A 109 0.24 20.02 -16.47
N ARG A 110 0.37 18.72 -16.71
CA ARG A 110 -0.61 17.89 -17.40
C ARG A 110 -1.07 16.77 -16.48
N LEU A 111 -2.37 16.54 -16.46
CA LEU A 111 -2.99 15.45 -15.72
C LEU A 111 -3.21 14.24 -16.63
N TYR A 112 -2.95 13.06 -16.08
CA TYR A 112 -3.29 11.77 -16.65
C TYR A 112 -4.04 10.96 -15.59
N LEU A 113 -5.17 10.38 -15.96
CA LEU A 113 -5.87 9.40 -15.14
C LEU A 113 -5.67 8.03 -15.76
N ARG A 114 -5.35 7.05 -14.94
CA ARG A 114 -5.51 5.64 -15.28
C ARG A 114 -6.91 5.24 -14.83
N TRP A 115 -7.84 5.20 -15.76
CA TRP A 115 -9.25 4.97 -15.45
C TRP A 115 -9.88 3.99 -16.42
N GLY A 116 -11.04 3.48 -16.05
CA GLY A 116 -11.83 2.52 -16.81
C GLY A 116 -13.28 2.56 -16.38
N ASN A 117 -14.11 1.76 -17.04
CA ASN A 117 -15.53 1.72 -16.76
C ASN A 117 -16.18 0.36 -16.99
N ASN A 118 -17.25 0.13 -16.23
CA ASN A 118 -18.16 -0.96 -16.53
C ASN A 118 -19.05 -0.55 -17.71
N THR A 119 -19.21 -1.45 -18.69
CA THR A 119 -20.06 -1.20 -19.86
C THR A 119 -21.36 -2.02 -19.84
N ASN A 120 -21.60 -2.86 -18.83
CA ASN A 120 -22.49 -4.01 -19.03
C ASN A 120 -23.18 -4.58 -17.79
N ILE A 121 -23.89 -3.80 -16.97
CA ILE A 121 -24.93 -4.39 -16.11
C ILE A 121 -26.28 -3.69 -16.32
N GLY A 122 -27.26 -4.45 -16.82
CA GLY A 122 -28.69 -4.16 -16.66
C GLY A 122 -29.31 -3.02 -17.50
N GLY A 123 -28.57 -2.44 -18.45
CA GLY A 123 -29.05 -1.27 -19.20
C GLY A 123 -28.78 0.07 -18.49
N GLY A 124 -27.91 0.07 -17.46
CA GLY A 124 -27.24 1.25 -16.90
C GLY A 124 -26.64 2.13 -17.98
N GLY A 125 -26.55 3.44 -17.71
CA GLY A 125 -25.93 4.39 -18.65
C GLY A 125 -24.51 3.95 -19.02
N ASN A 126 -23.98 4.47 -20.12
CA ASN A 126 -22.57 4.25 -20.40
C ASN A 126 -21.81 4.92 -19.25
N SER A 127 -21.07 4.18 -18.42
CA SER A 127 -20.16 4.76 -17.42
C SER A 127 -18.95 5.41 -18.08
N ASP A 128 -19.17 6.16 -19.17
CA ASP A 128 -18.14 6.49 -20.15
C ASP A 128 -17.52 7.85 -19.92
N SER A 129 -17.80 8.48 -18.77
CA SER A 129 -17.33 9.82 -18.48
C SER A 129 -17.21 10.18 -16.99
N MET A 130 -16.39 11.21 -16.74
CA MET A 130 -16.18 11.84 -15.44
C MET A 130 -15.68 13.27 -15.61
N PHE A 131 -15.70 14.05 -14.53
CA PHE A 131 -15.10 15.38 -14.51
C PHE A 131 -13.85 15.40 -13.66
N VAL A 132 -12.85 16.19 -14.08
CA VAL A 132 -11.64 16.45 -13.30
C VAL A 132 -11.32 17.94 -13.23
N ASP A 133 -10.79 18.38 -12.09
CA ASP A 133 -10.43 19.78 -11.90
C ASP A 133 -9.33 20.01 -10.85
N LEU A 134 -8.67 21.18 -10.90
CA LEU A 134 -7.81 21.68 -9.81
C LEU A 134 -8.57 22.73 -8.99
N VAL A 135 -8.92 22.41 -7.75
CA VAL A 135 -9.87 23.20 -6.93
C VAL A 135 -9.43 24.65 -6.75
N GLU A 136 -8.14 24.90 -6.60
CA GLU A 136 -7.56 26.23 -6.33
C GLU A 136 -7.33 27.06 -7.59
N ILE A 137 -7.41 26.45 -8.77
CA ILE A 137 -7.22 27.13 -10.06
C ILE A 137 -8.58 27.20 -10.74
N LYS A 138 -9.26 28.32 -10.50
CA LYS A 138 -10.52 28.69 -11.14
C LYS A 138 -10.47 30.16 -11.51
N ASP A 139 -10.87 30.50 -12.73
CA ASP A 139 -11.02 31.88 -13.18
C ASP A 139 -12.39 32.21 -13.79
N GLY A 140 -13.26 31.19 -13.89
CA GLY A 140 -14.59 31.30 -14.42
C GLY A 140 -14.65 30.78 -15.85
N THR A 141 -15.71 30.02 -16.11
CA THR A 141 -15.92 29.31 -17.38
C THR A 141 -15.76 30.21 -18.60
N GLY A 142 -14.93 29.78 -19.55
CA GLY A 142 -14.67 30.42 -20.82
C GLY A 142 -13.57 31.50 -20.76
N THR A 143 -12.85 31.62 -19.65
CA THR A 143 -11.73 32.56 -19.52
C THR A 143 -10.43 31.81 -19.19
N GLY A 144 -9.29 32.39 -19.56
CA GLY A 144 -7.96 31.92 -19.13
C GLY A 144 -7.72 30.41 -19.12
N GLN A 145 -7.66 29.83 -17.91
CA GLN A 145 -7.41 28.41 -17.66
C GLN A 145 -8.71 27.65 -17.43
N ALA A 146 -8.79 26.41 -17.93
CA ALA A 146 -9.98 25.59 -17.75
C ALA A 146 -10.29 25.36 -16.26
N ASP A 147 -11.50 25.70 -15.84
CA ASP A 147 -12.01 25.41 -14.51
C ASP A 147 -12.16 23.90 -14.29
N TRP A 148 -12.43 23.11 -15.34
CA TRP A 148 -12.59 21.66 -15.28
C TRP A 148 -12.51 21.05 -16.68
N TYR A 149 -12.27 19.74 -16.75
CA TYR A 149 -12.30 18.95 -17.97
C TYR A 149 -13.34 17.83 -17.85
N GLU A 150 -14.11 17.60 -18.91
CA GLU A 150 -14.87 16.37 -19.11
C GLU A 150 -13.96 15.34 -19.79
N MET A 151 -13.80 14.18 -19.15
CA MET A 151 -13.13 13.03 -19.75
C MET A 151 -14.19 12.07 -20.30
N THR A 152 -13.94 11.50 -21.47
CA THR A 152 -14.82 10.48 -22.06
C THR A 152 -14.02 9.34 -22.66
N HIS A 153 -14.29 8.11 -22.26
CA HIS A 153 -13.87 6.94 -23.01
C HIS A 153 -14.72 5.72 -22.68
N ASN A 154 -14.62 4.66 -23.49
CA ASN A 154 -15.34 3.41 -23.27
C ASN A 154 -14.34 2.23 -23.23
N SER A 155 -13.97 1.79 -22.03
CA SER A 155 -12.96 0.75 -21.80
C SER A 155 -13.12 0.14 -20.41
N ASN A 156 -13.30 -1.17 -20.34
CA ASN A 156 -13.27 -1.92 -19.08
C ASN A 156 -11.86 -2.31 -18.62
N THR A 157 -10.84 -1.78 -19.28
CA THR A 157 -9.43 -1.99 -18.94
C THR A 157 -8.83 -0.66 -18.53
N PHE A 158 -8.21 -0.62 -17.36
CA PHE A 158 -7.54 0.56 -16.85
C PHE A 158 -6.38 0.96 -17.76
N ARG A 159 -6.47 2.18 -18.32
CA ARG A 159 -5.48 2.74 -19.23
C ARG A 159 -5.23 4.20 -18.92
N TRP A 160 -4.01 4.65 -19.18
CA TRP A 160 -3.66 6.07 -19.07
C TRP A 160 -4.40 6.88 -20.12
N ASP A 161 -5.06 7.92 -19.64
CA ASP A 161 -5.82 8.88 -20.41
C ASP A 161 -5.46 10.27 -19.92
N GLY A 162 -5.00 11.13 -20.82
CA GLY A 162 -4.56 12.48 -20.51
C GLY A 162 -5.29 13.53 -21.32
N GLY A 163 -6.46 13.18 -21.85
CA GLY A 163 -7.29 14.07 -22.62
C GLY A 163 -8.70 14.25 -22.09
N GLY A 164 -9.28 15.38 -22.45
CA GLY A 164 -10.61 15.81 -22.02
C GLY A 164 -10.96 17.15 -22.63
N GLN A 165 -12.23 17.52 -22.57
CA GLN A 165 -12.70 18.80 -23.09
C GLN A 165 -12.85 19.81 -21.96
N ALA A 166 -12.15 20.93 -22.10
CA ALA A 166 -12.28 22.04 -21.17
C ALA A 166 -13.73 22.56 -21.20
N GLU A 167 -14.35 22.58 -20.02
CA GLU A 167 -15.55 23.38 -19.74
C GLU A 167 -16.78 23.13 -20.62
N ILE A 168 -16.86 21.93 -21.18
CA ILE A 168 -17.97 21.46 -22.01
C ILE A 168 -18.48 20.15 -21.42
N ASN A 169 -19.81 20.04 -21.29
CA ASN A 169 -20.48 18.82 -20.85
C ASN A 169 -21.29 18.29 -22.05
N SER A 170 -20.75 17.30 -22.75
CA SER A 170 -21.24 16.78 -24.01
C SER A 170 -20.92 15.29 -24.15
N ALA A 171 -21.86 14.51 -24.69
CA ALA A 171 -21.71 13.06 -24.92
C ALA A 171 -20.60 12.65 -25.92
N GLY A 172 -19.79 13.60 -26.39
CA GLY A 172 -18.68 13.38 -27.32
C GLY A 172 -17.60 14.43 -27.11
N ALA A 173 -17.14 14.54 -25.86
CA ALA A 173 -16.15 15.52 -25.48
C ALA A 173 -14.87 15.37 -26.32
N ALA A 174 -14.30 16.49 -26.76
CA ALA A 174 -13.03 16.50 -27.48
C ALA A 174 -11.87 16.08 -26.55
N ASP A 175 -11.00 15.21 -27.05
CA ASP A 175 -9.89 14.62 -26.29
C ASP A 175 -8.62 15.51 -26.28
N ASN A 176 -8.73 16.72 -25.71
CA ASN A 176 -7.62 17.68 -25.66
C ASN A 176 -6.74 17.48 -24.43
N PRO A 177 -5.43 17.80 -24.48
CA PRO A 177 -4.58 17.72 -23.28
C PRO A 177 -5.14 18.49 -22.09
N MET A 178 -5.30 17.81 -20.95
CA MET A 178 -5.75 18.43 -19.70
C MET A 178 -4.57 19.13 -19.02
N THR A 179 -4.47 20.45 -19.15
CA THR A 179 -3.29 21.20 -18.69
C THR A 179 -3.66 22.43 -17.87
N TRP A 180 -2.90 22.66 -16.81
CA TRP A 180 -2.97 23.88 -16.00
C TRP A 180 -1.60 24.52 -15.85
N ASN A 181 -1.55 25.84 -15.88
CA ASN A 181 -0.41 26.63 -15.48
C ASN A 181 -0.49 26.96 -13.98
N ILE A 182 0.32 26.27 -13.18
CA ILE A 182 0.45 26.47 -11.75
C ILE A 182 1.51 27.54 -11.51
N ALA A 183 1.10 28.79 -11.34
CA ALA A 183 2.01 29.94 -11.30
C ALA A 183 2.72 30.14 -9.94
N THR A 184 2.20 29.54 -8.88
CA THR A 184 2.70 29.72 -7.51
C THR A 184 2.91 28.37 -6.85
N PRO A 185 3.96 28.20 -6.03
CA PRO A 185 4.06 27.03 -5.15
C PRO A 185 2.89 26.99 -4.16
N GLY A 186 2.43 25.80 -3.81
CA GLY A 186 1.31 25.61 -2.88
C GLY A 186 0.76 24.19 -2.89
N VAL A 187 -0.21 23.93 -2.02
CA VAL A 187 -0.99 22.69 -2.06
C VAL A 187 -2.17 22.90 -3.01
N TYR A 188 -2.34 21.96 -3.93
CA TYR A 188 -3.43 21.95 -4.91
C TYR A 188 -4.23 20.65 -4.78
N ASN A 189 -5.54 20.69 -4.96
CA ASN A 189 -6.41 19.53 -4.90
C ASN A 189 -6.87 19.18 -6.31
N ILE A 190 -6.45 18.00 -6.78
CA ILE A 190 -7.03 17.37 -7.96
C ILE A 190 -8.31 16.71 -7.51
N ARG A 191 -9.44 17.15 -8.03
CA ARG A 191 -10.74 16.54 -7.73
C ARG A 191 -11.23 15.76 -8.93
N VAL A 192 -11.75 14.57 -8.67
CA VAL A 192 -12.51 13.75 -9.62
C VAL A 192 -13.97 13.76 -9.15
N SER A 193 -14.87 14.19 -10.02
CA SER A 193 -16.31 14.24 -9.74
C SER A 193 -17.06 13.31 -10.68
N GLN A 194 -18.13 12.70 -10.18
CA GLN A 194 -18.99 11.85 -11.00
C GLN A 194 -19.62 12.66 -12.13
N ARG A 195 -19.60 12.10 -13.35
CA ARG A 195 -20.54 12.46 -14.41
C ARG A 195 -21.53 11.34 -14.60
N GLU A 196 -21.03 10.12 -14.76
CA GLU A 196 -21.81 8.89 -14.77
C GLU A 196 -21.29 7.98 -13.64
N ASP A 197 -22.20 7.22 -13.04
CA ASP A 197 -21.84 6.11 -12.14
C ASP A 197 -21.13 4.99 -12.89
N GLY A 198 -20.53 4.05 -12.15
CA GLY A 198 -19.79 2.90 -12.67
C GLY A 198 -18.39 3.22 -13.21
N SER A 199 -18.06 4.50 -13.43
CA SER A 199 -16.71 4.98 -13.74
C SER A 199 -15.74 4.70 -12.59
N ALA A 200 -14.52 4.26 -12.92
CA ALA A 200 -13.51 3.86 -11.94
C ALA A 200 -12.14 4.46 -12.22
N VAL A 201 -11.43 4.87 -11.16
CA VAL A 201 -10.08 5.42 -11.21
C VAL A 201 -9.14 4.49 -10.45
N ASP A 202 -8.05 4.12 -11.11
CA ASP A 202 -7.01 3.24 -10.59
C ASP A 202 -5.78 4.00 -10.14
N ALA A 203 -5.35 5.01 -10.90
CA ALA A 203 -4.21 5.86 -10.53
C ALA A 203 -4.29 7.21 -11.23
N LEU A 204 -3.53 8.20 -10.74
CA LEU A 204 -3.41 9.51 -11.35
C LEU A 204 -1.94 9.92 -11.44
N VAL A 205 -1.61 10.71 -12.47
CA VAL A 205 -0.33 11.39 -12.59
C VAL A 205 -0.57 12.85 -12.94
N LEU A 206 -0.15 13.76 -12.04
CA LEU A 206 0.01 15.16 -12.39
C LEU A 206 1.50 15.41 -12.62
N GLN A 207 1.90 15.86 -13.80
CA GLN A 207 3.32 16.00 -14.14
C GLN A 207 3.60 17.25 -14.96
N LYS A 208 4.85 17.74 -14.96
CA LYS A 208 5.27 18.79 -15.90
C LYS A 208 4.88 18.39 -17.33
N ALA A 209 4.27 19.30 -18.07
CA ALA A 209 3.79 19.02 -19.43
C ALA A 209 4.89 18.64 -20.43
N SER A 210 6.16 18.93 -20.09
CA SER A 210 7.35 18.52 -20.86
C SER A 210 7.73 17.05 -20.70
N LEU A 211 7.19 16.34 -19.70
CA LEU A 211 7.48 14.93 -19.45
C LEU A 211 6.65 14.02 -20.40
N PRO A 212 7.19 12.87 -20.81
CA PRO A 212 6.45 11.91 -21.62
C PRO A 212 5.24 11.36 -20.87
N ALA A 213 4.18 11.01 -21.60
CA ALA A 213 2.98 10.41 -21.02
C ALA A 213 3.33 9.09 -20.29
N PRO A 214 2.66 8.78 -19.17
CA PRO A 214 2.82 7.50 -18.49
C PRO A 214 2.38 6.33 -19.39
N THR A 215 3.00 5.17 -19.21
CA THR A 215 2.72 3.94 -19.97
C THR A 215 2.66 2.74 -19.03
N GLY A 216 2.06 1.63 -19.46
CA GLY A 216 1.92 0.42 -18.63
C GLY A 216 1.16 0.70 -17.33
N LEU A 217 1.70 0.24 -16.19
CA LEU A 217 1.18 0.53 -14.84
C LEU A 217 1.53 1.93 -14.31
N GLY A 218 2.30 2.71 -15.09
CA GLY A 218 2.81 4.02 -14.69
C GLY A 218 4.01 3.96 -13.75
N PRO A 219 4.49 5.13 -13.31
CA PRO A 219 5.59 5.27 -12.35
C PRO A 219 5.14 4.87 -10.94
N VAL A 220 6.08 4.64 -10.01
CA VAL A 220 5.76 4.38 -8.60
C VAL A 220 5.07 5.58 -7.94
N THR A 221 4.26 5.32 -6.91
CA THR A 221 3.49 6.34 -6.18
C THR A 221 4.42 7.38 -5.56
N SER A 222 3.99 8.64 -5.56
CA SER A 222 4.74 9.74 -4.96
C SER A 222 4.76 9.63 -3.44
N LEU A 223 5.83 10.17 -2.83
CA LEU A 223 5.92 10.30 -1.38
C LEU A 223 4.74 11.13 -0.85
N LEU A 224 4.08 10.60 0.18
CA LEU A 224 3.02 11.26 0.89
C LEU A 224 3.63 12.26 1.89
N ALA A 225 3.00 13.40 2.08
CA ALA A 225 3.22 14.38 3.12
C ALA A 225 1.96 14.44 3.99
N ALA A 226 2.13 14.74 5.28
CA ALA A 226 1.01 14.98 6.16
C ALA A 226 0.30 16.30 5.84
N PRO A 227 -0.96 16.43 6.30
CA PRO A 227 -1.80 17.58 5.95
C PRO A 227 -1.30 18.92 6.48
N ASP A 228 -0.35 18.93 7.41
CA ASP A 228 0.34 20.13 7.91
C ASP A 228 1.62 20.48 7.13
N GLY A 229 1.86 19.83 5.99
CA GLY A 229 2.99 20.09 5.10
C GLY A 229 4.28 19.38 5.50
N ARG A 230 4.23 18.48 6.48
CA ARG A 230 5.37 17.60 6.79
C ARG A 230 5.55 16.58 5.68
N ILE A 231 6.67 16.65 4.98
CA ILE A 231 7.06 15.67 3.97
C ILE A 231 7.25 14.30 4.61
N GLY A 232 6.62 13.28 4.04
CA GLY A 232 6.88 11.92 4.45
C GLY A 232 8.29 11.52 4.01
N GLN A 233 9.05 11.00 4.95
CA GLN A 233 10.39 10.52 4.70
C GLN A 233 10.33 9.03 4.39
N GLU A 234 10.84 8.65 3.22
CA GLU A 234 11.14 7.25 2.94
C GLU A 234 12.53 6.92 3.47
N PHE A 235 12.63 5.83 4.21
CA PHE A 235 13.91 5.17 4.45
C PHE A 235 13.74 3.67 4.40
N ALA A 236 14.82 3.00 4.04
CA ALA A 236 14.90 1.56 3.92
C ALA A 236 15.73 1.01 5.07
N LEU A 237 15.18 0.03 5.78
CA LEU A 237 15.84 -0.73 6.82
C LEU A 237 16.31 -2.06 6.22
N THR A 238 17.56 -2.40 6.48
CA THR A 238 18.03 -3.78 6.38
C THR A 238 17.59 -4.52 7.64
N PRO A 239 17.45 -5.85 7.60
CA PRO A 239 17.25 -6.62 8.81
C PRO A 239 18.38 -6.36 9.80
N ASP A 240 18.06 -6.52 11.08
CA ASP A 240 19.05 -6.61 12.16
C ASP A 240 19.31 -8.06 12.58
N ALA A 241 18.48 -8.98 12.07
CA ALA A 241 18.60 -10.42 12.22
C ALA A 241 17.70 -11.13 11.18
N ASP A 242 18.19 -12.18 10.55
CA ASP A 242 17.38 -13.14 9.82
C ASP A 242 17.84 -14.59 10.03
N SER A 243 16.90 -15.52 10.03
CA SER A 243 17.23 -16.94 10.16
C SER A 243 16.04 -17.81 9.76
N TYR A 244 16.28 -19.09 9.57
CA TYR A 244 15.21 -20.07 9.42
C TYR A 244 15.32 -21.17 10.45
N VAL A 245 14.22 -21.87 10.68
CA VAL A 245 14.21 -23.04 11.56
C VAL A 245 13.78 -24.28 10.82
N ARG A 246 14.33 -25.44 11.20
CA ARG A 246 14.10 -26.70 10.50
C ARG A 246 13.71 -27.83 11.45
N LEU A 247 12.56 -28.46 11.18
CA LEU A 247 12.02 -29.53 12.03
C LEU A 247 12.97 -30.72 12.23
N GLY A 248 13.72 -31.10 11.19
CA GLY A 248 14.58 -32.29 11.23
C GLY A 248 15.91 -32.09 11.93
N ILE A 249 16.29 -30.84 12.18
CA ILE A 249 17.53 -30.50 12.90
C ILE A 249 17.19 -29.39 13.90
N PRO A 250 16.48 -29.74 14.99
CA PRO A 250 15.74 -28.75 15.76
C PRO A 250 16.59 -27.88 16.69
N ASN A 251 17.87 -28.22 16.88
CA ASN A 251 18.82 -27.47 17.71
C ASN A 251 19.90 -26.78 16.86
N GLU A 252 19.72 -26.71 15.54
CA GLU A 252 20.66 -26.02 14.66
C GLU A 252 20.13 -24.62 14.38
N ASN A 253 21.01 -23.65 14.60
CA ASN A 253 20.85 -22.26 14.24
C ASN A 253 21.39 -22.04 12.82
N TYR A 254 20.72 -21.16 12.06
CA TYR A 254 21.05 -20.88 10.66
C TYR A 254 21.21 -19.38 10.39
N GLY A 255 21.53 -18.57 11.41
CA GLY A 255 21.66 -17.11 11.27
C GLY A 255 22.73 -16.66 10.27
N THR A 256 23.78 -17.46 10.07
CA THR A 256 24.86 -17.13 9.13
C THR A 256 24.69 -17.72 7.73
N ASP A 257 23.57 -18.40 7.46
CA ASP A 257 23.33 -18.98 6.13
C ASP A 257 23.03 -17.84 5.14
N SER A 258 23.62 -17.90 3.93
CA SER A 258 23.32 -16.94 2.85
C SER A 258 21.90 -17.05 2.29
N ASP A 259 21.18 -18.10 2.67
CA ASP A 259 19.92 -18.49 2.07
C ASP A 259 18.87 -18.60 3.18
N LEU A 260 17.68 -18.04 2.91
CA LEU A 260 16.51 -18.13 3.79
C LEU A 260 15.44 -19.08 3.18
N PRO A 261 15.60 -20.41 3.31
CA PRO A 261 14.67 -21.39 2.76
C PRO A 261 13.37 -21.50 3.56
N VAL A 262 12.24 -21.38 2.87
CA VAL A 262 10.89 -21.68 3.37
C VAL A 262 10.36 -22.93 2.68
N LYS A 263 9.87 -23.89 3.48
CA LYS A 263 9.37 -25.16 2.96
C LYS A 263 8.23 -25.69 3.80
N ASN A 264 7.05 -25.84 3.19
CA ASN A 264 6.04 -26.73 3.72
C ASN A 264 6.25 -28.14 3.16
N SER A 265 6.49 -29.14 4.02
CA SER A 265 6.73 -30.51 3.59
C SER A 265 5.99 -31.50 4.48
N ASP A 266 5.35 -32.48 3.83
CA ASP A 266 4.74 -33.63 4.50
C ASP A 266 5.79 -34.69 4.90
N THR A 267 7.03 -34.54 4.42
CA THR A 267 8.15 -35.43 4.77
C THR A 267 8.77 -34.98 6.09
N SER A 268 8.71 -35.88 7.07
CA SER A 268 9.32 -35.76 8.40
C SER A 268 10.69 -35.05 8.35
N GLY A 269 10.76 -33.85 8.92
CA GLY A 269 12.02 -33.15 9.20
C GLY A 269 12.55 -32.20 8.13
N THR A 270 11.79 -31.92 7.06
CA THR A 270 12.25 -30.94 6.04
C THR A 270 11.46 -29.63 6.01
N THR A 271 10.44 -29.49 6.86
CA THR A 271 9.70 -28.24 7.01
C THR A 271 10.60 -27.13 7.51
N ARG A 272 10.48 -25.95 6.90
CA ARG A 272 11.25 -24.75 7.22
C ARG A 272 10.37 -23.51 7.24
N LYS A 273 10.65 -22.62 8.18
CA LYS A 273 9.99 -21.32 8.36
C LYS A 273 11.07 -20.26 8.44
N GLY A 274 10.90 -19.15 7.72
CA GLY A 274 11.82 -18.01 7.78
C GLY A 274 11.39 -16.99 8.83
N TYR A 275 12.35 -16.33 9.44
CA TYR A 275 12.20 -15.25 10.41
C TYR A 275 13.10 -14.11 9.98
N ILE A 276 12.56 -12.89 9.95
CA ILE A 276 13.32 -11.67 9.63
C ILE A 276 12.90 -10.61 10.62
N ARG A 277 13.85 -9.97 11.30
CA ARG A 277 13.60 -8.86 12.22
C ARG A 277 14.21 -7.57 11.68
N PHE A 278 13.54 -6.47 11.97
CA PHE A 278 14.02 -5.13 11.70
C PHE A 278 14.00 -4.29 12.98
N ASP A 279 15.05 -3.47 13.16
CA ASP A 279 15.11 -2.42 14.16
C ASP A 279 14.46 -1.13 13.63
N LEU A 280 13.31 -0.78 14.21
CA LEU A 280 12.52 0.42 13.96
C LEU A 280 12.94 1.62 14.82
N SER A 281 13.98 1.53 15.65
CA SER A 281 14.41 2.66 16.51
C SER A 281 14.81 3.92 15.71
N GLY A 282 15.14 3.77 14.43
CA GLY A 282 15.35 4.88 13.48
C GLY A 282 14.05 5.49 12.92
N ALA A 283 12.92 4.82 13.12
CA ALA A 283 11.57 5.16 12.67
C ALA A 283 10.74 5.82 13.79
N SER A 284 11.22 6.93 14.36
CA SER A 284 10.50 7.61 15.46
C SER A 284 9.20 8.31 15.05
N ASP A 285 8.94 8.36 13.76
CA ASP A 285 7.89 9.13 13.12
C ASP A 285 6.72 8.23 12.71
N GLU A 286 5.51 8.77 12.59
CA GLU A 286 4.32 7.96 12.32
C GLU A 286 4.44 7.26 10.95
N VAL A 287 4.46 5.93 10.94
CA VAL A 287 4.43 5.13 9.70
C VAL A 287 3.09 5.33 8.99
N ILE A 288 3.12 5.78 7.74
CA ILE A 288 1.93 5.99 6.92
C ILE A 288 1.84 5.03 5.74
N ASP A 289 2.96 4.42 5.34
CA ASP A 289 3.01 3.35 4.37
C ASP A 289 4.26 2.48 4.62
N ALA A 290 4.21 1.23 4.14
CA ALA A 290 5.32 0.30 4.27
C ALA A 290 5.29 -0.76 3.17
N GLN A 291 6.50 -1.21 2.81
CA GLN A 291 6.72 -2.31 1.88
C GLN A 291 7.90 -3.16 2.34
N LEU A 292 7.68 -4.46 2.49
CA LEU A 292 8.71 -5.47 2.68
C LEU A 292 9.08 -6.06 1.33
N ASP A 293 10.33 -5.87 0.92
CA ASP A 293 10.91 -6.41 -0.29
C ASP A 293 11.77 -7.64 0.02
N LEU A 294 11.56 -8.72 -0.74
CA LEU A 294 12.32 -9.97 -0.64
C LEU A 294 12.81 -10.40 -2.02
N GLN A 295 14.08 -10.78 -2.13
CA GLN A 295 14.60 -11.35 -3.37
C GLN A 295 14.54 -12.88 -3.34
N VAL A 296 13.76 -13.45 -4.25
CA VAL A 296 13.71 -14.89 -4.48
C VAL A 296 14.92 -15.30 -5.32
N ILE A 297 15.73 -16.20 -4.78
CA ILE A 297 16.91 -16.76 -5.47
C ILE A 297 16.59 -18.13 -6.06
N VAL A 298 15.82 -18.95 -5.33
CA VAL A 298 15.44 -20.28 -5.81
C VAL A 298 13.98 -20.56 -5.54
N ASN A 299 13.28 -21.03 -6.56
CA ASN A 299 11.92 -21.53 -6.46
C ASN A 299 11.93 -22.89 -7.14
N ASN A 300 11.95 -23.94 -6.31
CA ASN A 300 12.07 -25.36 -6.68
C ASN A 300 13.49 -25.96 -6.57
N ASN A 301 14.05 -26.00 -5.35
CA ASN A 301 15.20 -26.87 -5.05
C ASN A 301 14.76 -28.13 -4.28
N GLY A 302 14.96 -29.30 -4.88
CA GLY A 302 14.70 -30.62 -4.28
C GLY A 302 14.01 -31.60 -5.23
N THR A 303 14.62 -32.78 -5.43
CA THR A 303 14.11 -34.00 -6.12
C THR A 303 14.11 -34.06 -7.66
N GLY A 304 14.62 -33.05 -8.37
CA GLY A 304 14.89 -33.17 -9.82
C GLY A 304 13.67 -33.02 -10.73
N ASP A 305 12.57 -32.47 -10.21
CA ASP A 305 11.50 -31.93 -11.05
C ASP A 305 11.84 -30.47 -11.35
N ASP A 306 12.25 -30.18 -12.58
CA ASP A 306 12.62 -28.83 -13.03
C ASP A 306 11.40 -27.96 -13.39
N THR A 307 10.18 -28.43 -13.13
CA THR A 307 8.97 -27.70 -13.49
C THR A 307 8.84 -26.44 -12.62
N PRO A 308 8.82 -25.23 -13.19
CA PRO A 308 8.60 -24.00 -12.43
C PRO A 308 7.30 -24.07 -11.62
N GLN A 309 7.33 -23.76 -10.33
CA GLN A 309 6.16 -23.81 -9.45
C GLN A 309 5.77 -22.42 -8.94
N THR A 310 4.46 -22.21 -8.74
CA THR A 310 3.95 -21.00 -8.07
C THR A 310 3.74 -21.31 -6.60
N TYR A 311 4.18 -20.43 -5.71
CA TYR A 311 3.96 -20.56 -4.28
C TYR A 311 3.21 -19.35 -3.74
N THR A 312 2.28 -19.59 -2.82
CA THR A 312 1.71 -18.57 -1.96
C THR A 312 2.53 -18.52 -0.67
N VAL A 313 2.99 -17.34 -0.30
CA VAL A 313 3.73 -17.11 0.95
C VAL A 313 2.81 -16.41 1.92
N ASN A 314 2.72 -16.96 3.13
CA ASN A 314 2.02 -16.33 4.25
C ASN A 314 3.02 -15.47 5.01
N VAL A 315 2.63 -14.24 5.32
CA VAL A 315 3.41 -13.31 6.14
C VAL A 315 2.69 -13.09 7.46
N PHE A 316 3.32 -13.48 8.55
CA PHE A 316 2.84 -13.23 9.91
C PHE A 316 3.72 -12.18 10.58
N GLY A 317 3.15 -11.38 11.47
CA GLY A 317 3.88 -10.42 12.29
C GLY A 317 3.84 -10.86 13.74
N LEU A 318 5.00 -11.09 14.37
CA LEU A 318 5.09 -11.44 15.78
C LEU A 318 4.71 -10.22 16.62
N ARG A 319 3.73 -10.36 17.52
CA ARG A 319 3.28 -9.25 18.37
C ARG A 319 4.44 -8.76 19.25
N ASP A 320 4.46 -7.45 19.46
CA ASP A 320 5.40 -6.73 20.34
C ASP A 320 5.49 -7.36 21.75
N ASP A 321 4.36 -7.79 22.31
CA ASP A 321 4.28 -8.41 23.63
C ASP A 321 4.54 -9.94 23.64
N ALA A 322 4.82 -10.54 22.49
CA ALA A 322 5.05 -11.97 22.38
C ALA A 322 6.43 -12.34 22.97
N ALA A 323 6.46 -13.45 23.71
CA ALA A 323 7.71 -14.02 24.19
C ALA A 323 8.63 -14.37 23.00
N GLY A 324 9.87 -13.89 23.06
CA GLY A 324 10.86 -14.12 22.02
C GLY A 324 10.88 -13.08 20.88
N ASN A 325 10.22 -11.91 21.04
CA ASN A 325 10.35 -10.81 20.06
C ASN A 325 11.80 -10.32 19.88
N ASN A 326 12.63 -10.50 20.91
CA ASN A 326 14.05 -10.19 20.93
C ASN A 326 14.96 -11.43 20.68
N TRP A 327 14.51 -12.40 19.87
CA TRP A 327 15.26 -13.61 19.54
C TRP A 327 16.69 -13.31 19.03
N ILE A 328 17.63 -14.23 19.24
CA ILE A 328 19.01 -14.00 18.81
C ILE A 328 19.24 -14.75 17.50
N GLU A 329 19.76 -14.04 16.49
CA GLU A 329 20.07 -14.60 15.18
C GLU A 329 20.99 -15.79 15.24
N GLY A 330 22.06 -15.66 16.03
CA GLY A 330 23.06 -16.69 16.23
C GLY A 330 24.21 -16.69 15.25
N ASN A 331 25.22 -17.49 15.59
CA ASN A 331 26.47 -17.58 14.83
C ASN A 331 26.50 -18.79 13.85
N GLY A 332 25.36 -19.48 13.71
CA GLY A 332 25.23 -20.74 12.98
C GLY A 332 25.78 -21.95 13.74
N GLY A 333 25.10 -23.09 13.64
CA GLY A 333 25.57 -24.36 14.23
C GLY A 333 24.73 -24.83 15.42
N THR A 334 25.34 -25.55 16.37
CA THR A 334 24.61 -26.30 17.43
C THR A 334 25.14 -26.04 18.85
N ASP A 335 26.00 -25.04 19.00
CA ASP A 335 26.68 -24.73 20.26
C ASP A 335 25.80 -23.95 21.24
N ASN A 336 24.70 -23.34 20.77
CA ASN A 336 23.85 -22.44 21.54
C ASN A 336 24.67 -21.29 22.14
N ASP A 337 25.60 -20.72 21.37
CA ASP A 337 26.44 -19.60 21.79
C ASP A 337 26.37 -18.41 20.81
N PRO A 338 25.53 -17.41 21.08
CA PRO A 338 24.93 -17.10 22.39
C PRO A 338 23.76 -18.00 22.84
N ALA A 339 23.55 -18.09 24.15
CA ALA A 339 22.39 -18.80 24.68
C ALA A 339 21.08 -18.12 24.23
N GLY A 340 20.17 -18.88 23.60
CA GLY A 340 18.90 -18.36 23.09
C GLY A 340 18.91 -18.02 21.60
N GLU A 341 19.94 -18.46 20.87
CA GLU A 341 19.94 -18.52 19.41
C GLU A 341 18.69 -19.18 18.85
N LEU A 342 18.14 -18.60 17.78
CA LEU A 342 16.94 -19.11 17.14
C LEU A 342 17.16 -20.54 16.65
N ASP A 343 16.37 -21.46 17.15
CA ASP A 343 16.29 -22.83 16.69
C ASP A 343 14.82 -23.26 16.58
N TRP A 344 14.59 -24.48 16.09
CA TRP A 344 13.21 -24.96 15.95
C TRP A 344 12.45 -25.03 17.28
N ASN A 345 13.14 -25.36 18.37
CA ASN A 345 12.51 -25.60 19.67
C ASN A 345 12.15 -24.31 20.40
N ASN A 346 12.86 -23.22 20.14
CA ASN A 346 12.66 -21.93 20.81
C ASN A 346 12.07 -20.84 19.89
N ALA A 347 11.89 -21.10 18.60
CA ALA A 347 11.35 -20.11 17.67
C ALA A 347 9.98 -19.57 18.11
N PRO A 348 9.80 -18.23 18.14
CA PRO A 348 8.57 -17.62 18.60
C PRO A 348 7.40 -17.99 17.68
N ALA A 349 6.22 -18.20 18.28
CA ALA A 349 5.01 -18.64 17.59
C ALA A 349 5.11 -19.97 16.81
N ASN A 350 6.15 -20.79 17.00
CA ASN A 350 6.29 -22.07 16.33
C ASN A 350 5.45 -23.19 17.00
N LEU A 351 4.35 -23.60 16.37
CA LEU A 351 3.52 -24.74 16.84
C LEU A 351 3.94 -26.11 16.29
N GLY A 352 5.09 -26.19 15.62
CA GLY A 352 5.51 -27.37 14.86
C GLY A 352 4.88 -27.45 13.46
N GLY A 353 5.34 -28.41 12.65
CA GLY A 353 4.91 -28.52 11.25
C GLY A 353 5.01 -27.18 10.50
N ASN A 354 4.04 -26.86 9.63
CA ASN A 354 3.95 -25.55 8.98
C ASN A 354 3.12 -24.52 9.80
N ALA A 355 2.62 -24.88 10.98
CA ALA A 355 1.65 -24.08 11.73
C ALA A 355 2.30 -22.95 12.54
N ILE A 356 1.66 -21.77 12.57
CA ILE A 356 2.04 -20.61 13.38
C ILE A 356 0.98 -20.38 14.46
N ASP A 357 1.41 -20.02 15.67
CA ASP A 357 0.51 -19.53 16.72
C ASP A 357 0.00 -18.13 16.34
N THR A 358 -1.23 -18.06 15.83
CA THR A 358 -1.81 -16.80 15.36
C THR A 358 -2.23 -15.85 16.48
N ASP A 359 -2.28 -16.32 17.72
CA ASP A 359 -2.51 -15.45 18.88
C ASP A 359 -1.23 -14.65 19.21
N LEU A 360 -0.05 -15.24 18.96
CA LEU A 360 1.25 -14.58 19.13
C LEU A 360 1.72 -13.86 17.87
N ALA A 361 1.43 -14.42 16.68
CA ALA A 361 1.83 -13.87 15.41
C ALA A 361 0.65 -13.87 14.42
N PRO A 362 -0.22 -12.84 14.41
CA PRO A 362 -1.34 -12.76 13.48
C PRO A 362 -0.87 -12.80 12.01
N LEU A 363 -1.70 -13.40 11.16
CA LEU A 363 -1.49 -13.37 9.70
C LEU A 363 -1.70 -11.94 9.21
N LEU A 364 -0.67 -11.33 8.65
CA LEU A 364 -0.74 -9.98 8.08
C LEU A 364 -1.25 -10.02 6.65
N GLY A 365 -0.91 -11.05 5.88
CA GLY A 365 -1.27 -11.14 4.48
C GLY A 365 -0.58 -12.26 3.73
N GLN A 366 -0.74 -12.25 2.41
CA GLN A 366 -0.17 -13.24 1.51
C GLN A 366 0.32 -12.59 0.21
N PHE A 367 1.40 -13.11 -0.36
CA PHE A 367 1.82 -12.78 -1.72
C PHE A 367 2.12 -14.04 -2.52
N VAL A 368 2.05 -13.92 -3.85
CA VAL A 368 2.32 -15.03 -4.76
C VAL A 368 3.71 -14.85 -5.36
N VAL A 369 4.56 -15.85 -5.18
CA VAL A 369 5.82 -15.96 -5.92
C VAL A 369 5.53 -16.66 -7.25
N PRO A 370 5.72 -15.97 -8.38
CA PRO A 370 5.50 -16.57 -9.69
C PRO A 370 6.52 -17.69 -9.94
N ALA A 371 6.16 -18.58 -10.85
CA ALA A 371 7.05 -19.63 -11.30
C ALA A 371 8.31 -19.03 -11.97
N ILE A 372 9.48 -19.26 -11.36
CA ILE A 372 10.79 -18.93 -11.94
C ILE A 372 11.48 -20.21 -12.40
N ASN A 373 12.32 -20.13 -13.42
CA ASN A 373 13.02 -21.29 -13.95
C ASN A 373 14.31 -21.54 -13.14
N PRO A 374 14.35 -22.55 -12.25
CA PRO A 374 15.45 -22.77 -11.33
C PRO A 374 16.77 -23.12 -12.03
N GLN A 375 16.73 -23.50 -13.32
CA GLN A 375 17.93 -23.84 -14.10
C GLN A 375 18.61 -22.63 -14.75
N THR A 376 17.99 -21.45 -14.74
CA THR A 376 18.64 -20.25 -15.26
C THR A 376 19.45 -19.62 -14.13
N SER A 377 20.73 -20.03 -14.04
CA SER A 377 21.68 -19.45 -13.08
C SER A 377 21.61 -17.91 -13.12
N GLY A 378 21.43 -17.29 -11.95
CA GLY A 378 21.33 -15.84 -11.79
C GLY A 378 19.94 -15.24 -12.04
N GLN A 379 18.91 -16.04 -12.33
CA GLN A 379 17.53 -15.53 -12.33
C GLN A 379 17.06 -15.32 -10.89
N THR A 380 16.82 -14.07 -10.54
CA THR A 380 16.20 -13.67 -9.26
C THR A 380 14.90 -12.92 -9.54
N VAL A 381 13.96 -12.95 -8.59
CA VAL A 381 12.72 -12.18 -8.67
C VAL A 381 12.54 -11.40 -7.38
N LEU A 382 12.34 -10.09 -7.51
CA LEU A 382 11.92 -9.26 -6.40
C LEU A 382 10.42 -9.44 -6.19
N VAL A 383 10.03 -9.77 -4.96
CA VAL A 383 8.63 -9.79 -4.53
C VAL A 383 8.46 -8.80 -3.39
N SER A 384 7.31 -8.13 -3.38
CA SER A 384 7.01 -7.09 -2.41
C SER A 384 5.72 -7.41 -1.68
N PHE A 385 5.72 -7.18 -0.37
CA PHE A 385 4.57 -7.30 0.51
C PHE A 385 4.31 -5.93 1.16
N GLY A 386 3.14 -5.37 0.90
CA GLY A 386 2.71 -4.11 1.49
C GLY A 386 1.23 -4.15 1.88
N ASN A 387 0.65 -2.97 2.03
CA ASN A 387 -0.75 -2.83 2.41
C ASN A 387 -1.72 -3.54 1.43
N LEU A 388 -1.35 -3.59 0.14
CA LEU A 388 -2.14 -4.25 -0.91
C LEU A 388 -2.24 -5.76 -0.73
N GLN A 389 -1.26 -6.39 -0.08
CA GLN A 389 -1.21 -7.84 0.16
C GLN A 389 -1.78 -8.24 1.53
N SER A 390 -2.22 -7.27 2.33
CA SER A 390 -2.70 -7.50 3.69
C SER A 390 -4.07 -8.20 3.74
N VAL A 391 -4.31 -9.04 4.76
CA VAL A 391 -5.58 -9.77 4.96
C VAL A 391 -6.78 -8.86 5.18
N THR A 392 -6.53 -7.72 5.82
CA THR A 392 -7.47 -6.61 5.95
C THR A 392 -6.75 -5.33 5.53
N PRO A 393 -7.49 -4.30 5.08
CA PRO A 393 -6.89 -3.00 4.85
C PRO A 393 -6.08 -2.56 6.07
N ASN A 394 -4.84 -2.13 5.84
CA ASN A 394 -3.88 -1.65 6.82
C ASN A 394 -3.35 -2.68 7.82
N ALA A 395 -3.65 -3.98 7.73
CA ALA A 395 -3.16 -4.96 8.73
C ALA A 395 -1.63 -4.90 8.91
N PHE A 396 -0.88 -4.73 7.81
CA PHE A 396 0.56 -4.56 7.84
C PHE A 396 1.01 -3.25 8.51
N ILE A 397 0.35 -2.14 8.21
CA ILE A 397 0.66 -0.83 8.78
C ILE A 397 0.29 -0.78 10.26
N ASP A 398 -0.88 -1.29 10.63
CA ASP A 398 -1.36 -1.36 12.00
C ASP A 398 -0.45 -2.23 12.87
N PHE A 399 0.09 -3.32 12.30
CA PHE A 399 1.12 -4.13 12.95
C PHE A 399 2.38 -3.31 13.25
N LEU A 400 2.92 -2.58 12.26
CA LEU A 400 4.10 -1.72 12.46
C LEU A 400 3.84 -0.59 13.46
N LYS A 401 2.63 -0.01 13.47
CA LYS A 401 2.24 1.05 14.43
C LYS A 401 2.05 0.55 15.85
N ALA A 402 1.79 -0.74 16.02
CA ALA A 402 1.58 -1.34 17.34
C ALA A 402 2.89 -1.66 18.07
N ASP A 403 4.01 -1.58 17.38
CA ASP A 403 5.36 -1.76 17.91
C ASP A 403 5.67 -0.71 19.01
N THR A 404 6.20 -1.16 20.14
CA THR A 404 6.56 -0.29 21.27
C THR A 404 7.99 -0.46 21.74
N ASP A 405 8.67 -1.53 21.32
CA ASP A 405 10.05 -1.82 21.67
C ASP A 405 11.07 -1.53 20.55
N GLY A 406 10.60 -1.15 19.36
CA GLY A 406 11.42 -0.87 18.20
C GLY A 406 11.81 -2.12 17.41
N LEU A 407 11.23 -3.29 17.66
CA LEU A 407 11.62 -4.55 17.03
C LEU A 407 10.42 -5.24 16.39
N VAL A 408 10.41 -5.30 15.07
CA VAL A 408 9.37 -6.02 14.32
C VAL A 408 9.91 -7.29 13.69
N THR A 409 9.28 -8.43 13.98
CA THR A 409 9.62 -9.73 13.39
C THR A 409 8.53 -10.21 12.42
N PHE A 410 8.94 -10.56 11.21
CA PHE A 410 8.11 -11.25 10.22
C PHE A 410 8.43 -12.74 10.17
N ILE A 411 7.39 -13.56 10.10
CA ILE A 411 7.50 -15.02 9.99
C ILE A 411 6.90 -15.47 8.66
N PHE A 412 7.64 -16.29 7.93
CA PHE A 412 7.27 -16.77 6.59
C PHE A 412 6.99 -18.26 6.60
N THR A 413 5.83 -18.62 6.08
CA THR A 413 5.50 -19.99 5.67
C THR A 413 5.03 -19.97 4.23
N ARG A 414 4.93 -21.12 3.58
CA ARG A 414 4.41 -21.19 2.20
C ARG A 414 3.40 -22.30 2.01
N GLU A 415 2.57 -22.15 1.00
CA GLU A 415 1.62 -23.13 0.49
C GLU A 415 1.65 -23.16 -1.05
N PRO A 416 1.29 -24.28 -1.70
CA PRO A 416 1.05 -25.60 -1.10
C PRO A 416 2.35 -26.26 -0.61
N GLY A 417 2.25 -27.40 0.07
CA GLY A 417 3.40 -28.28 0.37
C GLY A 417 4.22 -28.61 -0.90
N GLY A 418 5.55 -28.75 -0.77
CA GLY A 418 6.43 -28.99 -1.93
C GLY A 418 7.92 -28.72 -1.70
N ASN A 419 8.61 -28.26 -2.75
CA ASN A 419 10.06 -28.03 -2.77
C ASN A 419 10.46 -26.71 -2.09
N ASN A 420 11.76 -26.41 -1.99
CA ASN A 420 12.18 -25.18 -1.32
C ASN A 420 11.78 -23.94 -2.15
N LEU A 421 11.31 -22.92 -1.45
CA LEU A 421 11.38 -21.52 -1.87
C LEU A 421 12.49 -20.88 -1.06
N VAL A 422 13.39 -20.13 -1.68
CA VAL A 422 14.57 -19.56 -1.02
C VAL A 422 14.61 -18.07 -1.32
N PHE A 423 14.63 -17.28 -0.25
CA PHE A 423 14.93 -15.86 -0.30
C PHE A 423 16.41 -15.64 0.02
N ALA A 424 16.95 -14.49 -0.40
CA ALA A 424 18.23 -14.01 0.09
C ALA A 424 18.11 -13.67 1.58
N SER A 425 19.11 -14.06 2.38
CA SER A 425 19.37 -13.45 3.70
C SER A 425 20.21 -12.18 3.54
N GLU A 426 20.46 -11.50 4.65
CA GLU A 426 21.45 -10.42 4.72
C GLU A 426 22.88 -10.86 4.38
N GLU A 427 23.17 -12.14 4.58
CA GLU A 427 24.48 -12.74 4.32
C GLU A 427 24.67 -13.20 2.87
N HIS A 428 23.71 -12.94 1.99
CA HIS A 428 23.82 -13.29 0.58
C HIS A 428 24.69 -12.31 -0.21
N ASP A 429 25.84 -12.79 -0.70
CA ASP A 429 26.87 -11.97 -1.37
C ASP A 429 26.41 -11.13 -2.58
N THR A 430 25.38 -11.57 -3.31
CA THR A 430 25.03 -11.00 -4.63
C THR A 430 23.57 -10.61 -4.79
N ALA A 431 22.72 -10.99 -3.85
CA ALA A 431 21.29 -10.71 -3.88
C ALA A 431 21.02 -9.64 -2.83
N MET A 432 20.04 -8.80 -3.08
CA MET A 432 19.50 -7.86 -2.13
C MET A 432 19.00 -8.61 -0.90
N ALA A 433 19.56 -8.23 0.25
CA ALA A 433 19.01 -8.56 1.55
C ALA A 433 17.53 -8.18 1.63
N PRO A 434 16.75 -8.84 2.51
CA PRO A 434 15.43 -8.35 2.88
C PRO A 434 15.45 -6.86 3.17
N THR A 435 14.43 -6.13 2.75
CA THR A 435 14.39 -4.67 2.97
C THR A 435 13.00 -4.24 3.39
N LEU A 436 12.90 -3.56 4.53
CA LEU A 436 11.67 -2.91 4.96
C LEU A 436 11.75 -1.41 4.61
N ARG A 437 10.92 -0.99 3.66
CA ARG A 437 10.73 0.42 3.30
C ARG A 437 9.59 0.99 4.13
N LEU A 438 9.84 2.12 4.76
CA LEU A 438 8.84 2.86 5.53
C LEU A 438 8.68 4.25 4.94
N ALA A 439 7.44 4.70 4.78
CA ALA A 439 7.12 6.11 4.67
C ALA A 439 6.61 6.60 6.03
N THR A 440 7.27 7.60 6.60
CA THR A 440 6.94 8.13 7.92
C THR A 440 6.67 9.63 7.89
N VAL A 441 5.89 10.15 8.84
CA VAL A 441 5.64 11.60 8.98
C VAL A 441 6.28 12.14 10.27
N PRO A 442 7.22 13.11 10.17
CA PRO A 442 7.89 13.75 11.32
C PRO A 442 6.97 14.18 12.45
N GLU A 443 7.22 13.91 13.73
CA GLU A 443 6.33 14.47 14.77
C GLU A 443 6.25 16.03 14.71
N PRO A 444 5.09 16.66 15.05
CA PRO A 444 4.93 18.12 14.97
C PRO A 444 5.98 18.91 15.77
N ALA A 445 6.48 18.34 16.88
CA ALA A 445 7.48 18.97 17.74
C ALA A 445 8.87 19.06 17.09
N THR A 446 9.26 18.04 16.31
CA THR A 446 10.53 17.98 15.58
C THR A 446 10.65 19.15 14.59
N MET A 447 9.55 19.49 13.92
CA MET A 447 9.49 20.63 13.00
C MET A 447 9.48 21.99 13.71
N ALA A 448 8.82 22.10 14.86
CA ALA A 448 8.84 23.33 15.67
C ALA A 448 10.27 23.66 16.15
N LEU A 449 11.06 22.65 16.51
CA LEU A 449 12.45 22.82 16.92
C LEU A 449 13.36 23.27 15.76
N LEU A 450 13.17 22.69 14.57
CA LEU A 450 13.86 23.12 13.34
C LEU A 450 13.50 24.57 12.95
N GLY A 451 12.21 24.94 13.08
CA GLY A 451 11.72 26.30 12.84
C GLY A 451 12.31 27.33 13.81
N LEU A 452 12.49 26.97 15.09
CA LEU A 452 13.12 27.85 16.08
C LEU A 452 14.64 27.97 15.88
N ALA A 453 15.32 26.91 15.46
CA ALA A 453 16.76 26.93 15.17
C ALA A 453 17.11 27.87 13.99
N THR A 454 16.30 27.83 12.93
CA THR A 454 16.47 28.72 11.76
C THR A 454 16.17 30.19 12.10
N CYS A 455 15.14 30.45 12.93
CA CYS A 455 14.84 31.80 13.41
C CYS A 455 15.93 32.34 14.37
N GLY A 456 16.54 31.48 15.19
CA GLY A 456 17.60 31.84 16.13
C GLY A 456 18.93 32.24 15.47
N LEU A 457 19.32 31.55 14.39
CA LEU A 457 20.54 31.86 13.62
C LEU A 457 20.43 33.20 12.86
N GLY A 458 19.24 33.55 12.36
CA GLY A 458 18.98 34.85 11.73
C GLY A 458 19.06 36.03 12.72
N GLY A 459 18.69 35.81 13.98
CA GLY A 459 18.80 36.81 15.05
C GLY A 459 20.23 37.04 15.53
N TYR A 460 21.07 36.00 15.54
CA TYR A 460 22.44 36.09 16.07
C TYR A 460 23.41 36.79 15.10
N LEU A 461 23.18 36.69 13.78
CA LEU A 461 24.03 37.35 12.77
C LEU A 461 23.82 38.86 12.67
N ARG A 462 22.76 39.42 13.28
CA ARG A 462 22.47 40.87 13.18
C ARG A 462 23.09 41.72 14.30
N LYS A 463 23.84 41.14 15.24
CA LYS A 463 24.37 41.86 16.42
C LYS A 463 25.90 42.00 16.51
N ARG A 464 26.61 41.97 15.36
CA ARG A 464 28.04 42.34 15.28
C ARG A 464 28.31 43.31 14.12
N ARG A 465 27.69 44.49 14.17
CA ARG A 465 28.21 45.71 13.55
C ARG A 465 27.82 46.88 14.44
N HIS A 466 28.68 47.21 15.41
CA HIS A 466 28.91 48.54 15.99
C HIS A 466 29.85 48.39 17.19
N ALA A 467 31.15 48.44 16.89
CA ALA A 467 32.22 48.99 17.72
C ALA A 467 33.37 49.35 16.78
#